data_AF-A0A7S1DQ78-F1
#
_entry.id   AF-A0A7S1DQ78-F1
#
_cell.length_a   1.000
_cell.length_b   1.000
_cell.length_c   1.000
_cell.angle_alpha   90.00
_cell.angle_beta   90.00
_cell.angle_gamma   90.00
#
_symmetry.space_group_name_H-M   'P 1'
#
loop_
_entity.id
_entity.type
_entity.pdbx_description
1 polymer ?
#
loop_
_entity_poly.entity_id
_entity_poly.type
_entity_poly.pdbx_seq_one_letter_code
_entity_poly.pdbx_strand_id
1 'polypeptide(L)'
;RGSAIDLTLPDDDRATYDMICRADTVGVFQIESRAQMSMLPRLQPRCYYDLVIEVAIVRPGPIEGGMVHPYLKNRALPEDQVEYPSEALKEALWRTRGVPIFQEQGMQVA
;
A
#
# COMPACT_ATOMS: atom_id res chain seq x y z
N ARG A 1 -0.11 16.85 -33.21
CA ARG A 1 1.08 16.02 -33.53
C ARG A 1 1.21 15.02 -32.39
N GLY A 2 1.30 13.72 -32.68
CA GLY A 2 1.54 12.71 -31.64
C GLY A 2 3.04 12.56 -31.40
N SER A 3 3.47 12.61 -30.15
CA SER A 3 4.78 12.12 -29.73
C SER A 3 4.66 10.64 -29.40
N ALA A 4 5.64 9.83 -29.79
CA ALA A 4 5.76 8.47 -29.26
C ALA A 4 5.97 8.55 -27.74
N ILE A 5 5.24 7.74 -26.98
CA ILE A 5 5.41 7.64 -25.53
C ILE A 5 6.31 6.44 -25.27
N ASP A 6 7.45 6.69 -24.62
CA ASP A 6 8.28 5.63 -24.03
C ASP A 6 7.65 5.21 -22.70
N LEU A 7 7.45 3.91 -22.51
CA LEU A 7 6.89 3.35 -21.28
C LEU A 7 7.95 3.16 -20.18
N THR A 8 9.22 3.45 -20.48
CA THR A 8 10.30 3.56 -19.50
C THR A 8 10.15 4.88 -18.73
N LEU A 9 9.12 4.94 -17.89
CA LEU A 9 8.78 6.10 -17.08
C LEU A 9 9.51 6.06 -15.72
N PRO A 10 9.78 7.22 -15.10
CA PRO A 10 10.29 7.28 -13.74
C PRO A 10 9.24 6.79 -12.72
N ASP A 11 9.68 6.06 -11.70
CA ASP A 11 8.81 5.47 -10.66
C ASP A 11 8.34 6.50 -9.60
N ASP A 12 8.87 7.72 -9.62
CA ASP A 12 8.71 8.76 -8.60
C ASP A 12 7.93 9.99 -9.10
N ASP A 13 7.12 9.85 -10.16
CA ASP A 13 6.31 10.95 -10.69
C ASP A 13 5.29 11.47 -9.67
N ARG A 14 5.59 12.64 -9.10
CA ARG A 14 4.77 13.26 -8.04
C ARG A 14 3.35 13.56 -8.49
N ALA A 15 3.16 13.97 -9.75
CA ALA A 15 1.84 14.32 -10.25
C ALA A 15 0.90 13.10 -10.26
N THR A 16 1.44 11.93 -10.65
CA THR A 16 0.73 10.65 -10.60
C THR A 16 0.34 10.29 -9.17
N TYR A 17 1.27 10.37 -8.20
CA TYR A 17 0.93 10.08 -6.80
C TYR A 17 -0.07 11.09 -6.22
N ASP A 18 0.01 12.37 -6.59
CA ASP A 18 -0.94 13.38 -6.12
C ASP A 18 -2.35 13.15 -6.66
N MET A 19 -2.48 12.75 -7.93
CA MET A 19 -3.74 12.31 -8.53
C MET A 19 -4.31 11.10 -7.78
N ILE A 20 -3.49 10.08 -7.55
CA ILE A 20 -3.87 8.87 -6.82
C ILE A 20 -4.30 9.21 -5.38
N CYS A 21 -3.57 10.05 -4.66
CA CYS A 21 -3.90 10.46 -3.29
C CYS A 21 -5.23 11.21 -3.18
N ARG A 22 -5.69 11.86 -4.25
CA ARG A 22 -7.02 12.50 -4.32
C ARG A 22 -8.13 11.54 -4.72
N ALA A 23 -7.81 10.25 -4.93
CA ALA A 23 -8.69 9.25 -5.51
C ALA A 23 -9.23 9.62 -6.90
N ASP A 24 -8.45 10.39 -7.68
CA ASP A 24 -8.78 10.71 -9.07
C ASP A 24 -8.32 9.57 -9.99
N THR A 25 -8.91 8.39 -9.81
CA THR A 25 -8.41 7.12 -10.37
C THR A 25 -9.42 6.38 -11.25
N VAL A 26 -10.45 7.06 -11.74
CA VAL A 26 -11.39 6.48 -12.71
C VAL A 26 -10.63 6.12 -13.99
N GLY A 27 -10.70 4.84 -14.40
CA GLY A 27 -9.94 4.33 -15.54
C GLY A 27 -8.47 3.99 -15.25
N VAL A 28 -8.03 4.11 -13.99
CA VAL A 28 -6.70 3.65 -13.56
C VAL A 28 -6.79 2.21 -13.08
N PHE A 29 -6.04 1.33 -13.74
CA PHE A 29 -6.08 -0.11 -13.51
C PHE A 29 -5.89 -0.47 -12.01
N GLN A 30 -6.69 -1.42 -11.52
CA GLN A 30 -6.76 -1.94 -10.14
C GLN A 30 -7.23 -0.99 -9.04
N ILE A 31 -7.10 0.33 -9.18
CA ILE A 31 -7.41 1.30 -8.11
C ILE A 31 -8.61 2.22 -8.43
N GLU A 32 -9.47 1.82 -9.37
CA GLU A 32 -10.67 2.57 -9.76
C GLU A 32 -11.95 2.20 -8.98
N SER A 33 -11.98 1.06 -8.28
CA SER A 33 -13.19 0.61 -7.59
C SER A 33 -13.52 1.51 -6.41
N ARG A 34 -14.80 1.57 -5.99
CA ARG A 34 -15.25 2.36 -4.83
C ARG A 34 -14.45 2.06 -3.56
N ALA A 35 -14.14 0.79 -3.31
CA ALA A 35 -13.38 0.39 -2.13
C ALA A 35 -11.95 0.94 -2.17
N GLN A 36 -11.29 0.84 -3.33
CA GLN A 36 -9.95 1.38 -3.56
C GLN A 36 -9.95 2.91 -3.45
N MET A 37 -10.84 3.59 -4.18
CA MET A 37 -10.97 5.05 -4.12
C MET A 37 -11.27 5.58 -2.70
N SER A 38 -11.92 4.80 -1.84
CA SER A 38 -12.17 5.18 -0.44
C SER A 38 -10.92 5.06 0.46
N MET A 39 -9.97 4.22 0.05
CA MET A 39 -8.75 3.91 0.81
C MET A 39 -7.60 4.82 0.41
N LEU A 40 -7.47 5.16 -0.87
CA LEU A 40 -6.40 6.03 -1.40
C LEU A 40 -6.18 7.33 -0.60
N PRO A 41 -7.23 8.11 -0.21
CA PRO A 41 -7.02 9.34 0.56
C PRO A 41 -6.53 9.08 1.98
N ARG A 42 -6.74 7.87 2.51
CA ARG A 42 -6.31 7.45 3.85
C ARG A 42 -4.89 6.91 3.82
N LEU A 43 -4.52 6.16 2.78
CA LEU A 43 -3.19 5.59 2.62
C LEU A 43 -2.15 6.62 2.18
N GLN A 44 -2.54 7.56 1.31
CA GLN A 44 -1.66 8.56 0.68
C GLN A 44 -0.39 7.93 0.04
N PRO A 45 -0.52 7.11 -1.02
CA PRO A 45 0.64 6.47 -1.65
C PRO A 45 1.67 7.48 -2.17
N ARG A 46 2.95 7.29 -1.84
CA ARG A 46 4.08 8.15 -2.29
C ARG A 46 5.21 7.40 -2.97
N CYS A 47 5.10 6.08 -3.09
CA CYS A 47 6.02 5.26 -3.86
C CYS A 47 5.29 4.02 -4.40
N TYR A 48 5.94 3.30 -5.32
CA TYR A 48 5.36 2.11 -5.94
C TYR A 48 4.93 1.07 -4.91
N TYR A 49 5.74 0.88 -3.86
CA TYR A 49 5.44 -0.11 -2.83
C TYR A 49 4.17 0.21 -2.04
N ASP A 50 3.79 1.48 -1.91
CA ASP A 50 2.52 1.85 -1.30
C ASP A 50 1.32 1.38 -2.13
N LEU A 51 1.44 1.39 -3.47
CA LEU A 51 0.40 0.87 -4.38
C LEU A 51 0.29 -0.66 -4.30
N VAL A 52 1.42 -1.35 -4.11
CA VAL A 52 1.43 -2.80 -3.85
C VAL A 52 0.61 -3.10 -2.59
N ILE A 53 0.79 -2.30 -1.53
CA ILE A 53 0.03 -2.46 -0.29
C ILE A 53 -1.45 -2.09 -0.47
N GLU A 54 -1.76 -0.97 -1.15
CA GLU A 54 -3.12 -0.53 -1.45
C GLU A 54 -3.94 -1.65 -2.09
N VAL A 55 -3.41 -2.22 -3.17
CA VAL A 55 -4.07 -3.29 -3.91
C VAL A 55 -4.22 -4.56 -3.07
N ALA A 56 -3.25 -4.86 -2.20
CA ALA A 56 -3.27 -6.05 -1.37
C ALA A 56 -4.24 -5.93 -0.19
N ILE A 57 -4.28 -4.78 0.48
CA ILE A 57 -5.02 -4.57 1.72
C ILE A 57 -6.52 -4.38 1.49
N VAL A 58 -6.93 -3.89 0.32
CA VAL A 58 -8.34 -3.76 -0.08
C VAL A 58 -8.81 -5.06 -0.76
N ARG A 59 -8.76 -6.17 -0.01
CA ARG A 59 -9.21 -7.50 -0.44
C ARG A 59 -9.94 -8.21 0.71
N PRO A 60 -10.82 -9.19 0.43
CA PRO A 60 -11.59 -9.87 1.48
C PRO A 60 -10.73 -10.41 2.62
N GLY A 61 -9.63 -11.10 2.34
CA GLY A 61 -8.74 -11.66 3.37
C GLY A 61 -8.23 -10.62 4.38
N PRO A 62 -7.51 -9.57 3.95
CA PRO A 62 -7.05 -8.53 4.87
C PRO A 62 -8.16 -7.70 5.54
N ILE A 63 -9.30 -7.51 4.86
CA ILE A 63 -10.46 -6.81 5.43
C ILE A 63 -11.09 -7.64 6.56
N GLU A 64 -11.40 -8.91 6.29
CA GLU A 64 -12.00 -9.85 7.24
C GLU A 64 -11.03 -10.18 8.38
N GLY A 65 -9.73 -10.24 8.08
CA GLY A 65 -8.65 -10.40 9.06
C GLY A 65 -8.35 -9.15 9.88
N GLY A 66 -9.07 -8.04 9.68
CA GLY A 66 -8.93 -6.82 10.49
C GLY A 66 -7.59 -6.08 10.31
N MET A 67 -6.89 -6.29 9.20
CA MET A 67 -5.52 -5.80 8.98
C MET A 67 -5.47 -4.32 8.59
N VAL A 68 -6.55 -3.78 8.01
CA VAL A 68 -6.62 -2.41 7.46
C VAL A 68 -6.31 -1.35 8.52
N HIS A 69 -6.98 -1.41 9.66
CA HIS A 69 -6.86 -0.38 10.69
C HIS A 69 -5.48 -0.38 11.39
N PRO A 70 -4.93 -1.53 11.83
CA PRO A 70 -3.57 -1.61 12.35
C PRO A 70 -2.52 -1.09 11.37
N TYR A 71 -2.64 -1.43 10.09
CA TYR A 71 -1.65 -0.98 9.11
C TYR A 71 -1.68 0.55 8.93
N LEU A 72 -2.86 1.16 8.76
CA LEU A 72 -2.98 2.61 8.67
C LEU A 72 -2.46 3.32 9.93
N LYS A 73 -2.75 2.76 11.10
CA LYS A 73 -2.24 3.29 12.38
C LYS A 73 -0.72 3.26 12.42
N ASN A 74 -0.10 2.13 12.10
CA ASN A 74 1.36 1.99 12.14
C ASN A 74 2.05 2.77 11.02
N ARG A 75 1.40 2.91 9.85
CA ARG A 75 1.92 3.71 8.73
C ARG A 75 1.99 5.21 9.03
N ALA A 76 1.13 5.70 9.92
CA ALA A 76 1.15 7.10 10.38
C ALA A 76 2.26 7.39 11.39
N LEU A 77 2.90 6.37 11.95
CA LEU A 77 4.03 6.52 12.87
C LEU A 77 5.34 6.69 12.10
N PRO A 78 6.34 7.37 12.70
CA PRO A 78 7.73 7.24 12.30
C PRO A 78 8.16 5.76 12.28
N GLU A 79 9.05 5.41 11.34
CA GLU A 79 9.47 4.02 11.13
C GLU A 79 10.07 3.36 12.36
N ASP A 80 10.83 4.13 13.14
CA ASP A 80 11.48 3.73 14.37
C ASP A 80 10.53 3.58 15.56
N GLN A 81 9.26 3.96 15.42
CA GLN A 81 8.21 3.84 16.44
C GLN A 81 7.25 2.67 16.21
N VAL A 82 7.43 1.91 15.13
CA VAL A 82 6.66 0.69 14.93
C VAL A 82 7.22 -0.40 15.84
N GLU A 83 6.40 -0.89 16.77
CA GLU A 83 6.77 -1.99 17.67
C GLU A 83 6.60 -3.35 16.98
N TYR A 84 7.58 -4.22 17.17
CA TYR A 84 7.57 -5.59 16.68
C TYR A 84 7.75 -6.55 17.86
N PRO A 85 6.99 -7.67 17.96
CA PRO A 85 7.11 -8.57 19.11
C PRO A 85 8.43 -9.34 19.18
N SER A 86 9.17 -9.45 18.07
CA SER A 86 10.52 -10.03 18.01
C SER A 86 11.27 -9.52 16.78
N GLU A 87 12.60 -9.67 16.77
CA GLU A 87 13.43 -9.31 15.61
C GLU A 87 13.09 -10.17 14.37
N ALA A 88 12.74 -11.45 14.56
CA ALA A 88 12.30 -12.31 13.46
C ALA A 88 11.01 -11.79 12.80
N LEU A 89 10.05 -11.32 13.62
CA LEU A 89 8.83 -10.70 13.09
C LEU A 89 9.11 -9.35 12.43
N LYS A 90 10.08 -8.59 12.93
CA LYS A 90 10.52 -7.36 12.28
C LYS A 90 11.09 -7.66 10.90
N GLU A 91 11.94 -8.66 10.76
CA GLU A 91 12.51 -9.07 9.47
C GLU A 91 11.43 -9.42 8.43
N ALA A 92 10.38 -10.12 8.86
CA ALA A 92 9.27 -10.51 7.97
C ALA A 92 8.26 -9.36 7.69
N LEU A 93 8.01 -8.48 8.66
CA LEU A 93 6.87 -7.54 8.65
C LEU A 93 7.27 -6.07 8.54
N TRP A 94 8.57 -5.72 8.51
CA TRP A 94 8.98 -4.30 8.52
C TRP A 94 8.37 -3.52 7.35
N ARG A 95 8.36 -4.12 6.16
CA ARG A 95 7.81 -3.51 4.93
C ARG A 95 6.31 -3.22 5.04
N THR A 96 5.59 -4.01 5.81
CA THR A 96 4.15 -3.86 6.05
C THR A 96 3.86 -3.31 7.45
N ARG A 97 4.82 -2.59 8.04
CA ARG A 97 4.66 -1.88 9.32
C ARG A 97 4.12 -2.78 10.44
N GLY A 98 4.59 -4.04 10.51
CA GLY A 98 4.21 -4.98 11.56
C GLY A 98 2.89 -5.72 11.33
N VAL A 99 2.27 -5.58 10.16
CA VAL A 99 0.98 -6.22 9.82
C VAL A 99 1.18 -7.25 8.71
N PRO A 100 0.75 -8.51 8.86
CA PRO A 100 0.94 -9.55 7.84
C PRO A 100 -0.09 -9.42 6.71
N ILE A 101 0.18 -8.53 5.74
CA ILE A 101 -0.74 -8.23 4.63
C ILE A 101 -0.64 -9.29 3.52
N PHE A 102 0.55 -9.86 3.32
CA PHE A 102 0.82 -10.84 2.27
C PHE A 102 0.78 -12.28 2.82
N GLN A 103 0.35 -13.22 1.99
CA GLN A 103 0.26 -14.63 2.39
C GLN A 103 1.63 -15.20 2.75
N GLU A 104 2.68 -14.80 2.03
CA GLU A 104 4.06 -15.23 2.27
C GLU A 104 4.53 -14.83 3.68
N GLN A 105 4.07 -13.69 4.20
CA GLN A 105 4.40 -13.26 5.55
C GLN A 105 3.74 -14.15 6.60
N GLY A 106 2.50 -14.58 6.37
CA GLY A 106 1.83 -15.55 7.24
C GLY A 106 2.59 -16.87 7.35
N MET A 107 3.27 -17.30 6.28
CA MET A 107 4.10 -18.52 6.28
C MET A 107 5.44 -18.33 7.01
N GLN A 108 6.02 -17.13 7.00
CA GLN A 108 7.29 -16.84 7.69
C GLN A 108 7.14 -16.68 9.21
N VAL A 109 5.92 -16.39 9.67
CA VAL A 109 5.58 -16.18 11.08
C VAL A 109 5.13 -17.49 11.78
N ALA A 110 4.77 -18.51 10.99
CA ALA A 110 4.26 -19.80 11.47
C ALA A 110 5.37 -20.76 11.93
#